data_AF-A0A9N6WTS6-F1
#
_entry.id   AF-A0A9N6WTS6-F1
#
_cell.length_a   1.000
_cell.length_b   1.000
_cell.length_c   1.000
_cell.angle_alpha   90.00
_cell.angle_beta   90.00
_cell.angle_gamma   90.00
#
_symmetry.space_group_name_H-M   'P 1'
#
loop_
_entity.id
_entity.type
_entity.pdbx_description
1 polymer ?
#
loop_
_entity_poly.entity_id
_entity_poly.type
_entity_poly.pdbx_seq_one_letter_code
_entity_poly.pdbx_strand_id
1 'polypeptide(L)'
;FFNDTATTEIYTFRVLQSDDLLAIDTLDRDTLSADFVRSVNAQLEQLEHWNGGLNHLIFNFYSGTWPEYAEDLGFNIGKAILAKASMSVSAYRPGFDVSLPLVHKEHLEKGGDVVPYYSSHGKTHLLAFKGKRYVYGIGSETRNSLYHLHNGKDIIMVTTCKHGKSWRDLKDERCEEDNAEYDRYDYEVLLQNATFCLVPRGRRLGSFRFVEVLQYGCIPVLLSNGWVLPFSEVIDWNEAAVWADERLLLQVPDIVRSLDSDRIIQLKQQAQLLWHMYFSSMDRIVATTLEIIRERIERHVWRDLRVWNSFPGSLIHEPQYGDSLSVFPFHKTRSDKSQFTAVIYSQRCSSRQFHTNAVLQQLIHSVGRSQYAAKILIICGDDGPRPSATRWVAAGRTPLQILTSSSNYASVSDRFKPHSSIETDAVFSLDDDVTVTTDEIDFGFRVWMDFRDRLVGFVSRSHHWDDSKKAWGYTSKWTNEYSMVLTSAAFYHKYYHHLYTHSLNLLALKVVDQSQNCEDILMNFLISHVTRQPPIKVTQRKVIQDLRSHPGRKPWNDPDHFVQRQTCLNTFTALFGYMPLRRSSFRFDPILFKDPVSNFRKKYRRMELNS
;
A
#
# COMPACT_ATOMS: atom_id res chain seq x y z
N PHE A 1 -25.21 -20.14 28.12
CA PHE A 1 -23.87 -20.70 28.39
C PHE A 1 -22.96 -20.41 27.20
N PHE A 2 -22.59 -19.15 27.03
CA PHE A 2 -21.53 -18.71 26.12
C PHE A 2 -20.48 -18.08 27.04
N ASN A 3 -19.29 -18.68 27.10
CA ASN A 3 -18.18 -18.15 27.87
C ASN A 3 -17.27 -17.42 26.88
N ASP A 4 -17.11 -16.11 27.12
CA ASP A 4 -16.37 -15.09 26.35
C ASP A 4 -14.84 -15.20 26.48
N THR A 5 -14.27 -16.41 26.38
CA THR A 5 -12.81 -16.57 26.43
C THR A 5 -12.34 -17.55 25.36
N ALA A 6 -12.25 -17.09 24.12
CA ALA A 6 -11.49 -17.73 23.07
C ALA A 6 -10.38 -16.77 22.63
N THR A 7 -9.30 -16.71 23.43
CA THR A 7 -8.02 -16.19 22.94
C THR A 7 -7.56 -17.13 21.82
N THR A 8 -7.67 -16.66 20.58
CA THR A 8 -7.05 -17.34 19.44
C THR A 8 -5.58 -16.97 19.47
N GLU A 9 -4.72 -17.88 19.91
CA GLU A 9 -3.27 -17.68 19.85
C GLU A 9 -2.79 -17.88 18.42
N ILE A 10 -2.43 -16.76 17.78
CA ILE A 10 -1.96 -16.74 16.41
C ILE A 10 -0.44 -16.97 16.42
N TYR A 11 -0.02 -18.19 16.08
CA TYR A 11 1.38 -18.51 15.85
C TYR A 11 1.75 -18.20 14.39
N THR A 12 2.42 -17.06 14.14
CA THR A 12 2.93 -16.66 12.81
C THR A 12 4.44 -16.43 12.82
N PHE A 13 5.12 -16.96 11.81
CA PHE A 13 6.55 -16.76 11.59
C PHE A 13 6.91 -15.32 11.21
N ARG A 14 7.92 -14.81 11.92
CA ARG A 14 8.92 -13.78 11.59
C ARG A 14 8.47 -12.59 10.73
N VAL A 15 7.84 -11.61 11.41
CA VAL A 15 8.21 -10.20 11.28
C VAL A 15 8.37 -9.63 12.70
N LEU A 16 9.61 -9.59 13.17
CA LEU A 16 10.14 -8.83 14.33
C LEU A 16 9.19 -8.57 15.54
N GLN A 17 9.51 -9.26 16.64
CA GLN A 17 9.33 -8.90 18.06
C GLN A 17 7.92 -9.09 18.69
N SER A 18 7.65 -10.32 19.14
CA SER A 18 6.92 -10.59 20.40
C SER A 18 7.40 -11.93 20.98
N ASP A 19 7.57 -11.99 22.30
CA ASP A 19 8.39 -12.98 23.02
C ASP A 19 7.78 -14.40 23.19
N ASP A 20 6.61 -14.69 22.60
CA ASP A 20 5.93 -15.99 22.74
C ASP A 20 5.73 -16.69 21.37
N LEU A 21 6.83 -17.02 20.68
CA LEU A 21 6.78 -17.69 19.37
C LEU A 21 7.67 -18.95 19.32
N LEU A 22 7.04 -20.13 19.27
CA LEU A 22 7.72 -21.41 19.00
C LEU A 22 7.63 -21.74 17.50
N ALA A 23 8.73 -21.51 16.78
CA ALA A 23 8.86 -21.77 15.35
C ALA A 23 9.48 -23.16 15.11
N ILE A 24 8.66 -24.17 14.78
CA ILE A 24 9.16 -25.44 14.25
C ILE A 24 9.38 -25.27 12.74
N ASP A 25 10.61 -24.99 12.33
CA ASP A 25 10.96 -24.85 10.92
C ASP A 25 11.05 -26.22 10.25
N THR A 26 10.01 -26.57 9.49
CA THR A 26 9.97 -27.83 8.73
C THR A 26 10.26 -27.63 7.24
N LEU A 27 10.92 -26.52 6.87
CA LEU A 27 11.26 -26.25 5.47
C LEU A 27 12.30 -27.23 4.94
N ASP A 28 13.23 -27.68 5.78
CA ASP A 28 14.16 -28.74 5.39
C ASP A 28 13.46 -30.10 5.44
N ARG A 29 13.52 -30.80 4.32
CA ARG A 29 12.92 -32.12 4.11
C ARG A 29 13.96 -33.17 3.75
N ASP A 30 15.24 -32.80 3.70
CA ASP A 30 16.31 -33.77 3.57
C ASP A 30 16.56 -34.43 4.92
N THR A 31 16.11 -35.68 5.08
CA THR A 31 16.24 -36.43 6.35
C THR A 31 17.69 -36.61 6.84
N LEU A 32 18.66 -36.38 5.95
CA LEU A 32 20.09 -36.42 6.23
C LEU A 32 20.67 -35.04 6.61
N SER A 33 19.91 -33.97 6.41
CA SER A 33 20.31 -32.62 6.80
C SER A 33 20.34 -32.46 8.31
N ALA A 34 21.27 -31.64 8.79
CA ALA A 34 21.34 -31.24 10.19
C ALA A 34 20.14 -30.36 10.59
N ASP A 35 19.54 -29.66 9.63
CA ASP A 35 18.41 -28.74 9.85
C ASP A 35 17.06 -29.47 9.74
N PHE A 36 17.05 -30.77 9.44
CA PHE A 36 15.82 -31.56 9.36
C PHE A 36 15.23 -31.81 10.75
N VAL A 37 14.04 -31.26 10.98
CA VAL A 37 13.32 -31.44 12.23
C VAL A 37 12.69 -32.83 12.29
N ARG A 38 13.21 -33.66 13.21
CA ARG A 38 12.68 -35.00 13.50
C ARG A 38 11.55 -34.94 14.52
N SER A 39 10.63 -35.89 14.42
CA SER A 39 9.55 -36.10 15.40
C SER A 39 8.65 -34.89 15.62
N VAL A 40 8.29 -34.17 14.54
CA VAL A 40 7.42 -32.98 14.59
C VAL A 40 6.13 -33.24 15.37
N ASN A 41 5.49 -34.42 15.23
CA ASN A 41 4.31 -34.79 16.02
C ASN A 41 4.55 -34.71 17.54
N ALA A 42 5.67 -35.25 18.02
CA ALA A 42 6.00 -35.24 19.44
C ALA A 42 6.31 -33.82 19.93
N GLN A 43 6.91 -32.98 19.08
CA GLN A 43 7.15 -31.57 19.40
C GLN A 43 5.83 -30.79 19.47
N LEU A 44 4.89 -31.04 18.56
CA LEU A 44 3.56 -30.43 18.59
C LEU A 44 2.78 -30.86 19.84
N GLU A 45 2.84 -32.14 20.22
CA GLU A 45 2.20 -32.66 21.43
C GLU A 45 2.79 -32.09 22.73
N GLN A 46 4.04 -31.61 22.71
CA GLN A 46 4.68 -30.94 23.85
C GLN A 46 4.27 -29.47 23.97
N LEU A 47 3.66 -28.87 22.94
CA LEU A 47 3.18 -27.50 23.04
C LEU A 47 1.96 -27.46 23.97
N GLU A 48 2.03 -26.61 24.99
CA GLU A 48 1.00 -26.48 26.04
C GLU A 48 -0.41 -26.29 25.46
N HIS A 49 -0.51 -25.58 24.33
CA HIS A 49 -1.78 -25.18 23.75
C HIS A 49 -2.18 -25.95 22.48
N TRP A 50 -1.37 -26.88 21.96
CA TRP A 50 -1.64 -27.53 20.65
C TRP A 50 -3.06 -28.07 20.52
N ASN A 51 -3.60 -28.68 21.58
CA ASN A 51 -5.01 -29.08 21.68
C ASN A 51 -5.55 -29.80 20.41
N GLY A 52 -4.74 -30.71 19.85
CA GLY A 52 -5.05 -31.42 18.61
C GLY A 52 -5.22 -30.51 17.38
N GLY A 53 -4.53 -29.38 17.34
CA GLY A 53 -4.59 -28.35 16.30
C GLY A 53 -5.73 -27.35 16.43
N LEU A 54 -6.57 -27.40 17.48
CA LEU A 54 -7.64 -26.41 17.66
C LEU A 54 -7.07 -25.02 17.86
N ASN A 55 -7.62 -24.02 17.16
CA ASN A 55 -7.16 -22.63 17.17
C ASN A 55 -5.71 -22.43 16.68
N HIS A 56 -5.14 -23.40 15.95
CA HIS A 56 -3.80 -23.29 15.37
C HIS A 56 -3.87 -22.98 13.87
N LEU A 57 -2.88 -22.22 13.41
CA LEU A 57 -2.65 -21.89 12.01
C LEU A 57 -1.25 -22.37 11.59
N ILE A 58 -1.17 -23.14 10.51
CA ILE A 58 0.09 -23.65 9.97
C ILE A 58 0.38 -22.99 8.64
N PHE A 59 1.53 -22.32 8.55
CA PHE A 59 2.06 -21.81 7.28
C PHE A 59 2.95 -22.86 6.62
N ASN A 60 2.61 -23.23 5.39
CA ASN A 60 3.46 -24.05 4.54
C ASN A 60 3.68 -23.36 3.18
N PHE A 61 4.74 -22.58 3.08
CA PHE A 61 5.12 -21.92 1.82
C PHE A 61 5.79 -22.88 0.82
N TYR A 62 6.24 -24.07 1.24
CA TYR A 62 7.01 -24.99 0.40
C TYR A 62 6.61 -26.46 0.66
N SER A 63 5.83 -27.05 -0.24
CA SER A 63 5.41 -28.46 -0.11
C SER A 63 6.44 -29.44 -0.68
N GLY A 64 7.23 -30.06 0.18
CA GLY A 64 8.21 -31.11 -0.16
C GLY A 64 9.43 -30.61 -0.94
N THR A 65 10.39 -31.48 -1.21
CA THR A 65 11.57 -31.19 -2.05
C THR A 65 11.74 -32.31 -3.08
N TRP A 66 12.52 -32.06 -4.13
CA TRP A 66 12.81 -33.14 -5.08
C TRP A 66 13.49 -34.31 -4.33
N PRO A 67 13.12 -35.59 -4.61
CA PRO A 67 12.19 -36.06 -5.64
C PRO A 67 10.72 -36.19 -5.17
N GLU A 68 10.45 -36.07 -3.87
CA GLU A 68 9.16 -36.33 -3.23
C GLU A 68 8.39 -35.03 -2.97
N TYR A 69 7.56 -34.63 -3.94
CA TYR A 69 6.62 -33.52 -3.80
C TYR A 69 5.33 -33.99 -3.11
N ALA A 70 5.47 -34.59 -1.92
CA ALA A 70 4.35 -35.13 -1.17
C ALA A 70 3.32 -34.05 -0.81
N GLU A 71 2.03 -34.35 -0.96
CA GLU A 71 0.97 -33.48 -0.41
C GLU A 71 0.94 -33.54 1.12
N ASP A 72 1.39 -34.66 1.68
CA ASP A 72 1.55 -34.90 3.11
C ASP A 72 2.67 -34.03 3.69
N LEU A 73 2.38 -33.40 4.83
CA LEU A 73 3.32 -32.59 5.59
C LEU A 73 4.26 -33.44 6.45
N GLY A 74 4.05 -34.75 6.52
CA GLY A 74 4.85 -35.68 7.33
C GLY A 74 4.55 -35.58 8.83
N PHE A 75 3.46 -34.90 9.20
CA PHE A 75 2.97 -34.79 10.57
C PHE A 75 1.45 -34.53 10.59
N ASN A 76 0.81 -34.86 11.71
CA ASN A 76 -0.63 -34.72 11.88
C ASN A 76 -0.98 -33.27 12.24
N ILE A 77 -1.66 -32.58 11.32
CA ILE A 77 -2.12 -31.19 11.53
C ILE A 77 -3.35 -31.09 12.44
N GLY A 78 -4.01 -32.21 12.74
CA GLY A 78 -5.23 -32.24 13.54
C GLY A 78 -6.32 -31.32 12.97
N LYS A 79 -6.79 -30.40 13.80
CA LYS A 79 -7.84 -29.41 13.48
C LYS A 79 -7.29 -28.04 13.10
N ALA A 80 -5.98 -27.91 12.86
CA ALA A 80 -5.37 -26.63 12.50
C ALA A 80 -5.81 -26.16 11.11
N ILE A 81 -5.92 -24.84 10.94
CA ILE A 81 -6.06 -24.21 9.63
C ILE A 81 -4.73 -24.38 8.88
N LEU A 82 -4.80 -24.83 7.63
CA LEU A 82 -3.62 -24.96 6.78
C LEU A 82 -3.57 -23.82 5.76
N ALA A 83 -2.60 -22.93 5.92
CA ALA A 83 -2.25 -21.94 4.93
C ALA A 83 -1.08 -22.48 4.09
N LYS A 84 -1.36 -23.05 2.90
CA LYS A 84 -0.38 -23.84 2.13
C LYS A 84 -0.29 -23.42 0.68
N ALA A 85 0.95 -23.40 0.16
CA ALA A 85 1.22 -23.14 -1.24
C ALA A 85 0.94 -24.38 -2.11
N SER A 86 0.61 -24.17 -3.39
CA SER A 86 0.34 -25.26 -4.35
C SER A 86 -0.80 -26.20 -3.91
N MET A 87 -1.85 -25.64 -3.29
CA MET A 87 -2.97 -26.42 -2.77
C MET A 87 -3.77 -27.11 -3.90
N SER A 88 -4.04 -28.41 -3.75
CA SER A 88 -4.90 -29.19 -4.65
C SER A 88 -6.37 -29.04 -4.27
N VAL A 89 -7.25 -28.98 -5.28
CA VAL A 89 -8.71 -29.01 -5.09
C VAL A 89 -9.18 -30.27 -4.34
N SER A 90 -8.43 -31.38 -4.41
CA SER A 90 -8.77 -32.63 -3.73
C SER A 90 -8.46 -32.61 -2.23
N ALA A 91 -7.51 -31.78 -1.79
CA ALA A 91 -7.05 -31.71 -0.40
C ALA A 91 -7.49 -30.44 0.32
N TYR A 92 -7.89 -29.41 -0.43
CA TYR A 92 -8.34 -28.12 0.08
C TYR A 92 -9.67 -28.24 0.83
N ARG A 93 -9.75 -27.73 2.06
CA ARG A 93 -11.02 -27.56 2.80
C ARG A 93 -11.59 -26.15 2.54
N PRO A 94 -12.62 -26.00 1.68
CA PRO A 94 -13.13 -24.68 1.31
C PRO A 94 -13.66 -23.91 2.51
N GLY A 95 -13.30 -22.63 2.62
CA GLY A 95 -13.69 -21.76 3.75
C GLY A 95 -13.01 -22.10 5.08
N PHE A 96 -12.10 -23.08 5.10
CA PHE A 96 -11.33 -23.46 6.28
C PHE A 96 -9.83 -23.28 6.05
N ASP A 97 -9.28 -23.84 4.98
CA ASP A 97 -7.88 -23.65 4.60
C ASP A 97 -7.68 -22.36 3.79
N VAL A 98 -6.42 -21.93 3.67
CA VAL A 98 -6.04 -20.77 2.84
C VAL A 98 -5.00 -21.20 1.82
N SER A 99 -5.28 -20.98 0.54
CA SER A 99 -4.29 -21.23 -0.53
C SER A 99 -3.31 -20.07 -0.62
N LEU A 100 -2.01 -20.39 -0.61
CA LEU A 100 -0.92 -19.41 -0.66
C LEU A 100 -0.17 -19.43 -2.00
N PRO A 101 0.48 -18.32 -2.38
CA PRO A 101 1.42 -18.34 -3.50
C PRO A 101 2.68 -19.13 -3.13
N LEU A 102 3.30 -19.75 -4.14
CA LEU A 102 4.65 -20.29 -4.00
C LEU A 102 5.65 -19.18 -4.33
N VAL A 103 6.52 -18.81 -3.38
CA VAL A 103 7.44 -17.67 -3.46
C VAL A 103 8.90 -18.10 -3.38
N HIS A 104 9.79 -17.37 -4.06
CA HIS A 104 11.23 -17.67 -4.01
C HIS A 104 11.82 -17.32 -2.64
N LYS A 105 12.97 -17.89 -2.28
CA LYS A 105 13.67 -17.54 -1.03
C LYS A 105 14.10 -16.06 -0.96
N GLU A 106 14.29 -15.44 -2.12
CA GLU A 106 14.66 -14.03 -2.28
C GLU A 106 13.44 -13.10 -2.38
N HIS A 107 12.22 -13.63 -2.19
CA HIS A 107 11.03 -12.79 -2.16
C HIS A 107 11.13 -11.79 -1.01
N LEU A 108 10.75 -10.55 -1.27
CA LEU A 108 10.94 -9.46 -0.31
C LEU A 108 10.19 -9.73 0.99
N GLU A 109 10.85 -9.56 2.14
CA GLU A 109 10.20 -9.67 3.44
C GLU A 109 9.18 -8.54 3.62
N LYS A 110 9.67 -7.30 3.54
CA LYS A 110 8.89 -6.06 3.63
C LYS A 110 8.78 -5.41 2.26
N GLY A 111 7.67 -4.70 2.03
CA GLY A 111 7.38 -4.06 0.75
C GLY A 111 8.60 -3.34 0.18
N GLY A 112 8.83 -3.49 -1.12
CA GLY A 112 9.92 -2.85 -1.85
C GLY A 112 9.43 -1.85 -2.89
N ASP A 113 10.39 -1.15 -3.51
CA ASP A 113 10.09 -0.23 -4.60
C ASP A 113 9.29 -0.93 -5.69
N VAL A 114 8.19 -0.29 -6.03
CA VAL A 114 7.31 -0.66 -7.11
C VAL A 114 8.14 -0.70 -8.36
N VAL A 115 8.29 -1.91 -8.88
CA VAL A 115 8.52 -2.16 -10.29
C VAL A 115 7.69 -1.12 -11.07
N PRO A 116 8.31 -0.17 -11.80
CA PRO A 116 7.61 0.99 -12.33
C PRO A 116 6.40 0.52 -13.13
N TYR A 117 5.25 1.19 -12.95
CA TYR A 117 3.98 0.89 -13.62
C TYR A 117 4.28 0.75 -15.12
N TYR A 118 4.47 -0.48 -15.59
CA TYR A 118 5.15 -0.67 -16.86
C TYR A 118 4.24 -0.19 -17.96
N SER A 119 4.77 0.78 -18.72
CA SER A 119 4.23 1.27 -19.98
C SER A 119 3.47 0.16 -20.70
N SER A 120 2.18 0.40 -20.97
CA SER A 120 1.34 -0.43 -21.83
C SER A 120 1.76 -0.39 -23.29
N HIS A 121 2.74 0.45 -23.65
CA HIS A 121 3.10 0.71 -25.03
C HIS A 121 4.31 -0.14 -25.43
N GLY A 122 4.13 -0.97 -26.47
CA GLY A 122 5.22 -1.62 -27.20
C GLY A 122 5.68 -2.98 -26.67
N LYS A 123 4.81 -3.80 -26.08
CA LYS A 123 5.14 -5.21 -25.83
C LYS A 123 5.43 -5.91 -27.16
N THR A 124 6.61 -6.51 -27.30
CA THR A 124 7.06 -7.15 -28.55
C THR A 124 6.52 -8.57 -28.70
N HIS A 125 6.19 -9.22 -27.59
CA HIS A 125 5.73 -10.61 -27.59
C HIS A 125 4.30 -10.70 -27.07
N LEU A 126 3.47 -11.48 -27.78
CA LEU A 126 2.12 -11.77 -27.35
C LEU A 126 2.13 -12.70 -26.14
N LEU A 127 2.84 -13.84 -26.24
CA LEU A 127 2.87 -14.87 -25.21
C LEU A 127 4.30 -15.36 -24.99
N ALA A 128 4.73 -15.42 -23.72
CA ALA A 128 6.08 -15.87 -23.38
C ALA A 128 6.13 -16.91 -22.26
N PHE A 129 7.12 -17.78 -22.36
CA PHE A 129 7.55 -18.70 -21.32
C PHE A 129 9.05 -18.94 -21.44
N LYS A 130 9.78 -18.78 -20.33
CA LYS A 130 11.16 -19.26 -20.18
C LYS A 130 11.30 -20.10 -18.92
N GLY A 131 11.78 -21.34 -18.99
CA GLY A 131 12.05 -22.11 -17.77
C GLY A 131 12.42 -23.57 -17.99
N LYS A 132 12.26 -24.41 -16.96
CA LYS A 132 12.74 -25.80 -17.01
C LYS A 132 11.77 -26.71 -17.79
N ARG A 133 12.33 -27.59 -18.64
CA ARG A 133 11.65 -28.75 -19.23
C ARG A 133 12.04 -30.00 -18.44
N TYR A 134 11.05 -30.65 -17.83
CA TYR A 134 11.30 -31.88 -17.09
C TYR A 134 11.30 -33.05 -18.09
N VAL A 135 12.45 -33.70 -18.29
CA VAL A 135 12.53 -34.85 -19.21
C VAL A 135 11.80 -36.08 -18.65
N TYR A 136 11.58 -36.13 -17.34
CA TYR A 136 10.93 -37.22 -16.62
C TYR A 136 10.13 -36.72 -15.40
N GLY A 137 9.16 -37.51 -14.96
CA GLY A 137 8.36 -37.25 -13.76
C GLY A 137 7.23 -36.23 -13.96
N ILE A 138 6.56 -35.86 -12.86
CA ILE A 138 5.36 -35.01 -12.88
C ILE A 138 5.62 -33.69 -13.62
N GLY A 139 4.68 -33.30 -14.49
CA GLY A 139 4.76 -32.08 -15.29
C GLY A 139 5.67 -32.18 -16.53
N SER A 140 6.30 -33.33 -16.80
CA SER A 140 7.13 -33.52 -17.99
C SER A 140 6.34 -33.37 -19.29
N GLU A 141 5.16 -33.99 -19.39
CA GLU A 141 4.33 -33.99 -20.60
C GLU A 141 3.94 -32.59 -21.06
N THR A 142 3.35 -31.80 -20.16
CA THR A 142 2.96 -30.40 -20.41
C THR A 142 4.17 -29.56 -20.81
N ARG A 143 5.30 -29.71 -20.10
CA ARG A 143 6.53 -28.94 -20.35
C ARG A 143 7.22 -29.34 -21.64
N ASN A 144 7.18 -30.62 -21.98
CA ASN A 144 7.77 -31.15 -23.19
C ASN A 144 7.05 -30.66 -24.44
N SER A 145 5.75 -30.40 -24.32
CA SER A 145 4.88 -29.96 -25.43
C SER A 145 4.93 -28.46 -25.70
N LEU A 146 5.50 -27.64 -24.80
CA LEU A 146 5.48 -26.16 -24.92
C LEU A 146 6.13 -25.63 -26.20
N TYR A 147 7.14 -26.33 -26.71
CA TYR A 147 7.84 -25.92 -27.94
C TYR A 147 6.98 -25.92 -29.18
N HIS A 148 5.90 -26.71 -29.21
CA HIS A 148 4.95 -26.69 -30.32
C HIS A 148 4.25 -25.34 -30.44
N LEU A 149 4.22 -24.53 -29.37
CA LEU A 149 3.69 -23.17 -29.42
C LEU A 149 4.75 -22.15 -29.85
N HIS A 150 6.05 -22.48 -29.79
CA HIS A 150 7.11 -21.54 -30.12
C HIS A 150 7.15 -21.25 -31.62
N ASN A 151 7.11 -19.97 -31.99
CA ASN A 151 7.20 -19.56 -33.39
C ASN A 151 8.33 -18.55 -33.68
N GLY A 152 9.14 -18.21 -32.68
CA GLY A 152 10.26 -17.27 -32.80
C GLY A 152 9.85 -15.83 -33.15
N LYS A 153 8.56 -15.49 -33.11
CA LYS A 153 8.02 -14.17 -33.46
C LYS A 153 7.31 -13.55 -32.26
N ASP A 154 6.00 -13.71 -32.18
CA ASP A 154 5.13 -13.20 -31.12
C ASP A 154 4.96 -14.20 -29.97
N ILE A 155 5.29 -15.49 -30.18
CA ILE A 155 5.18 -16.54 -29.17
C ILE A 155 6.53 -17.19 -28.87
N ILE A 156 7.04 -16.92 -27.67
CA ILE A 156 8.38 -17.35 -27.24
C ILE A 156 8.24 -18.41 -26.14
N MET A 157 8.44 -19.69 -26.46
CA MET A 157 8.46 -20.78 -25.48
C MET A 157 9.85 -21.41 -25.46
N VAL A 158 10.71 -20.93 -24.55
CA VAL A 158 12.09 -21.39 -24.46
C VAL A 158 12.31 -22.19 -23.19
N THR A 159 12.94 -23.35 -23.31
CA THR A 159 13.09 -24.27 -22.19
C THR A 159 14.51 -24.76 -22.01
N THR A 160 14.93 -25.04 -20.79
CA THR A 160 16.20 -25.70 -20.49
C THR A 160 15.98 -27.05 -19.83
N CYS A 161 16.74 -28.06 -20.23
CA CYS A 161 16.78 -29.35 -19.54
C CYS A 161 17.86 -29.42 -18.45
N LYS A 162 18.67 -28.36 -18.26
CA LYS A 162 19.70 -28.28 -17.22
C LYS A 162 19.03 -28.17 -15.83
N HIS A 163 18.79 -29.30 -15.16
CA HIS A 163 18.21 -29.30 -13.81
C HIS A 163 18.67 -30.48 -12.92
N GLY A 164 18.98 -30.21 -11.65
CA GLY A 164 19.45 -31.27 -10.74
C GLY A 164 20.84 -31.80 -11.12
N LYS A 165 21.32 -32.82 -10.39
CA LYS A 165 22.70 -33.33 -10.57
C LYS A 165 22.85 -34.28 -11.78
N SER A 166 21.79 -35.02 -12.11
CA SER A 166 21.81 -36.08 -13.15
C SER A 166 21.21 -35.65 -14.49
N TRP A 167 21.07 -34.35 -14.77
CA TRP A 167 20.47 -33.90 -16.04
C TRP A 167 21.25 -34.35 -17.26
N ARG A 168 22.57 -34.52 -17.14
CA ARG A 168 23.43 -34.98 -18.23
C ARG A 168 23.13 -36.43 -18.62
N ASP A 169 22.76 -37.24 -17.63
CA ASP A 169 22.44 -38.66 -17.82
C ASP A 169 21.04 -38.83 -18.40
N LEU A 170 20.16 -37.86 -18.14
CA LEU A 170 18.73 -37.88 -18.52
C LEU A 170 18.43 -36.96 -19.70
N LYS A 171 19.45 -36.46 -20.40
CA LYS A 171 19.26 -35.57 -21.55
C LYS A 171 18.75 -36.37 -22.75
N ASP A 172 17.76 -35.83 -23.45
CA ASP A 172 17.30 -36.35 -24.74
C ASP A 172 17.98 -35.63 -25.90
N GLU A 173 17.68 -36.03 -27.14
CA GLU A 173 18.30 -35.49 -28.35
C GLU A 173 18.04 -33.98 -28.53
N ARG A 174 16.94 -33.46 -28.00
CA ARG A 174 16.52 -32.06 -28.18
C ARG A 174 17.14 -31.09 -27.17
N CYS A 175 17.73 -31.61 -26.09
CA CYS A 175 18.33 -30.81 -25.02
C CYS A 175 19.33 -29.74 -25.51
N GLU A 176 20.16 -30.05 -26.51
CA GLU A 176 21.17 -29.11 -27.00
C GLU A 176 20.52 -27.90 -27.71
N GLU A 177 19.53 -28.15 -28.57
CA GLU A 177 18.76 -27.11 -29.25
C GLU A 177 17.97 -26.24 -28.27
N ASP A 178 17.29 -26.89 -27.30
CA ASP A 178 16.54 -26.23 -26.24
C ASP A 178 17.42 -25.27 -25.45
N ASN A 179 18.62 -25.72 -25.04
CA ASN A 179 19.56 -24.90 -24.29
C ASN A 179 20.11 -23.74 -25.13
N ALA A 180 20.43 -23.98 -26.41
CA ALA A 180 20.91 -22.94 -27.31
C ALA A 180 19.86 -21.83 -27.51
N GLU A 181 18.59 -22.19 -27.66
CA GLU A 181 17.50 -21.20 -27.77
C GLU A 181 17.23 -20.53 -26.42
N TYR A 182 17.26 -21.29 -25.32
CA TYR A 182 17.10 -20.75 -23.96
C TYR A 182 18.11 -19.65 -23.65
N ASP A 183 19.38 -19.83 -24.01
CA ASP A 183 20.46 -18.90 -23.69
C ASP A 183 20.38 -17.56 -24.49
N ARG A 184 19.52 -17.47 -25.53
CA ARG A 184 19.32 -16.24 -26.32
C ARG A 184 18.47 -15.18 -25.65
N TYR A 185 17.61 -15.55 -24.72
CA TYR A 185 16.64 -14.64 -24.10
C TYR A 185 17.03 -14.37 -22.66
N ASP A 186 17.09 -13.10 -22.27
CA ASP A 186 17.13 -12.76 -20.85
C ASP A 186 15.74 -13.00 -20.20
N TYR A 187 15.73 -13.49 -18.97
CA TYR A 187 14.50 -13.87 -18.29
C TYR A 187 13.61 -12.66 -17.96
N GLU A 188 14.20 -11.64 -17.36
CA GLU A 188 13.46 -10.46 -16.91
C GLU A 188 12.98 -9.66 -18.12
N VAL A 189 13.86 -9.45 -19.09
CA VAL A 189 13.53 -8.73 -20.34
C VAL A 189 12.40 -9.43 -21.09
N LEU A 190 12.42 -10.77 -21.18
CA LEU A 190 11.38 -11.51 -21.88
C LEU A 190 10.01 -11.32 -21.22
N LEU A 191 9.92 -11.48 -19.90
CA LEU A 191 8.65 -11.31 -19.17
C LEU A 191 8.16 -9.86 -19.20
N GLN A 192 9.08 -8.90 -19.08
CA GLN A 192 8.77 -7.46 -19.18
C GLN A 192 8.34 -7.05 -20.60
N ASN A 193 8.69 -7.80 -21.64
CA ASN A 193 8.30 -7.50 -23.02
C ASN A 193 7.12 -8.32 -23.53
N ALA A 194 6.59 -9.24 -22.71
CA ALA A 194 5.42 -10.03 -23.04
C ALA A 194 4.10 -9.40 -22.53
N THR A 195 3.02 -9.59 -23.30
CA THR A 195 1.66 -9.25 -22.88
C THR A 195 1.10 -10.34 -21.96
N PHE A 196 1.21 -11.61 -22.39
CA PHE A 196 0.79 -12.79 -21.64
C PHE A 196 1.99 -13.65 -21.29
N CYS A 197 1.95 -14.29 -20.13
CA CYS A 197 3.00 -15.19 -19.68
C CYS A 197 2.39 -16.50 -19.25
N LEU A 198 2.87 -17.59 -19.83
CA LEU A 198 2.38 -18.91 -19.49
C LEU A 198 2.86 -19.28 -18.08
N VAL A 199 1.93 -19.78 -17.27
CA VAL A 199 2.17 -20.33 -15.93
C VAL A 199 1.77 -21.82 -15.94
N PRO A 200 2.61 -22.69 -16.56
CA PRO A 200 2.31 -24.11 -16.60
C PRO A 200 2.63 -24.77 -15.27
N ARG A 201 1.95 -25.89 -14.99
CA ARG A 201 2.24 -26.79 -13.88
C ARG A 201 3.74 -27.06 -13.78
N GLY A 202 4.27 -27.00 -12.56
CA GLY A 202 5.64 -27.37 -12.26
C GLY A 202 5.73 -28.84 -11.88
N ARG A 203 6.69 -29.17 -11.02
CA ARG A 203 6.67 -30.42 -10.24
C ARG A 203 5.56 -30.44 -9.19
N ARG A 204 5.04 -29.25 -8.84
CA ARG A 204 3.86 -29.00 -8.01
C ARG A 204 2.78 -28.32 -8.85
N LEU A 205 1.57 -28.22 -8.30
CA LEU A 205 0.45 -27.48 -8.90
C LEU A 205 0.78 -26.00 -9.08
N GLY A 206 1.35 -25.36 -8.05
CA GLY A 206 1.83 -23.98 -8.10
C GLY A 206 3.30 -23.90 -8.53
N SER A 207 3.66 -22.76 -9.12
CA SER A 207 5.03 -22.43 -9.55
C SER A 207 5.41 -21.04 -9.05
N PHE A 208 6.70 -20.80 -8.78
CA PHE A 208 7.24 -19.45 -8.54
C PHE A 208 6.85 -18.48 -9.66
N ARG A 209 6.69 -19.02 -10.89
CA ARG A 209 6.27 -18.30 -12.08
C ARG A 209 5.02 -17.47 -11.88
N PHE A 210 4.07 -17.94 -11.08
CA PHE A 210 2.82 -17.23 -10.87
C PHE A 210 3.06 -15.83 -10.30
N VAL A 211 3.88 -15.74 -9.26
CA VAL A 211 4.17 -14.48 -8.57
C VAL A 211 5.05 -13.58 -9.43
N GLU A 212 6.05 -14.15 -10.11
CA GLU A 212 6.95 -13.43 -11.03
C GLU A 212 6.19 -12.76 -12.18
N VAL A 213 5.20 -13.46 -12.76
CA VAL A 213 4.38 -12.92 -13.86
C VAL A 213 3.58 -11.70 -13.42
N LEU A 214 2.99 -11.76 -12.22
CA LEU A 214 2.29 -10.63 -11.63
C LEU A 214 3.25 -9.46 -11.37
N GLN A 215 4.44 -9.74 -10.84
CA GLN A 215 5.49 -8.74 -10.57
C GLN A 215 5.93 -8.01 -11.84
N TYR A 216 6.18 -8.72 -12.94
CA TYR A 216 6.62 -8.12 -14.21
C TYR A 216 5.48 -7.49 -15.04
N GLY A 217 4.25 -7.51 -14.53
CA GLY A 217 3.09 -6.89 -15.18
C GLY A 217 2.69 -7.59 -16.47
N CYS A 218 2.89 -8.90 -16.51
CA CYS A 218 2.48 -9.77 -17.58
C CYS A 218 1.19 -10.50 -17.16
N ILE A 219 0.24 -10.72 -18.07
CA ILE A 219 -1.02 -11.37 -17.73
C ILE A 219 -0.78 -12.89 -17.59
N PRO A 220 -1.08 -13.51 -16.43
CA PRO A 220 -0.87 -14.94 -16.26
C PRO A 220 -1.86 -15.75 -17.08
N VAL A 221 -1.33 -16.65 -17.90
CA VAL A 221 -2.08 -17.71 -18.57
C VAL A 221 -1.85 -19.01 -17.81
N LEU A 222 -2.83 -19.40 -17.01
CA LEU A 222 -2.75 -20.51 -16.08
C LEU A 222 -2.95 -21.83 -16.81
N LEU A 223 -2.01 -22.76 -16.63
CA LEU A 223 -2.06 -24.09 -17.23
C LEU A 223 -1.70 -25.14 -16.18
N SER A 224 -2.57 -25.28 -15.17
CA SER A 224 -2.41 -26.19 -14.02
C SER A 224 -3.79 -26.60 -13.48
N ASN A 225 -4.33 -27.70 -14.01
CA ASN A 225 -5.66 -28.21 -13.67
C ASN A 225 -5.71 -28.67 -12.20
N GLY A 226 -6.77 -28.31 -11.47
CA GLY A 226 -6.95 -28.73 -10.07
C GLY A 226 -6.09 -27.96 -9.06
N TRP A 227 -5.46 -26.86 -9.46
CA TRP A 227 -4.81 -25.93 -8.54
C TRP A 227 -5.81 -24.94 -7.95
N VAL A 228 -5.87 -24.83 -6.62
CA VAL A 228 -6.58 -23.74 -5.92
C VAL A 228 -5.67 -22.52 -5.92
N LEU A 229 -6.06 -21.46 -6.63
CA LEU A 229 -5.26 -20.25 -6.70
C LEU A 229 -5.11 -19.55 -5.34
N PRO A 230 -4.02 -18.79 -5.14
CA PRO A 230 -3.81 -18.06 -3.90
C PRO A 230 -4.97 -17.13 -3.58
N PHE A 231 -5.47 -17.21 -2.34
CA PHE A 231 -6.58 -16.39 -1.84
C PHE A 231 -7.85 -16.40 -2.70
N SER A 232 -8.13 -17.50 -3.41
CA SER A 232 -9.26 -17.62 -4.34
C SER A 232 -10.65 -17.44 -3.72
N GLU A 233 -10.77 -17.42 -2.39
CA GLU A 233 -12.03 -17.14 -1.70
C GLU A 233 -12.37 -15.64 -1.66
N VAL A 234 -11.37 -14.76 -1.79
CA VAL A 234 -11.53 -13.30 -1.76
C VAL A 234 -11.09 -12.61 -3.05
N ILE A 235 -10.17 -13.22 -3.81
CA ILE A 235 -9.68 -12.71 -5.10
C ILE A 235 -10.46 -13.34 -6.25
N ASP A 236 -11.04 -12.49 -7.10
CA ASP A 236 -11.64 -12.92 -8.37
C ASP A 236 -10.57 -13.00 -9.47
N TRP A 237 -10.02 -14.21 -9.65
CA TRP A 237 -8.98 -14.46 -10.63
C TRP A 237 -9.47 -14.37 -12.08
N ASN A 238 -10.78 -14.37 -12.35
CA ASN A 238 -11.30 -14.18 -13.71
C ASN A 238 -10.98 -12.78 -14.25
N GLU A 239 -10.85 -11.80 -13.35
CA GLU A 239 -10.53 -10.42 -13.68
C GLU A 239 -9.02 -10.16 -13.82
N ALA A 240 -8.16 -11.13 -13.51
CA ALA A 240 -6.70 -10.95 -13.50
C ALA A 240 -5.91 -12.02 -14.26
N ALA A 241 -6.53 -13.15 -14.64
CA ALA A 241 -5.84 -14.28 -15.25
C ALA A 241 -6.68 -14.91 -16.37
N VAL A 242 -5.98 -15.55 -17.33
CA VAL A 242 -6.59 -16.38 -18.37
C VAL A 242 -6.40 -17.84 -17.98
N TRP A 243 -7.47 -18.61 -17.95
CA TRP A 243 -7.40 -20.04 -17.67
C TRP A 243 -7.32 -20.85 -18.96
N ALA A 244 -6.40 -21.82 -19.00
CA ALA A 244 -6.27 -22.78 -20.08
C ALA A 244 -6.22 -24.20 -19.50
N ASP A 245 -6.87 -25.14 -20.20
CA ASP A 245 -6.83 -26.55 -19.85
C ASP A 245 -5.50 -27.17 -20.29
N GLU A 246 -4.83 -27.90 -19.40
CA GLU A 246 -3.59 -28.63 -19.74
C GLU A 246 -3.75 -29.54 -20.98
N ARG A 247 -4.95 -30.08 -21.21
CA ARG A 247 -5.28 -30.97 -22.34
C ARG A 247 -5.42 -30.21 -23.67
N LEU A 248 -5.63 -28.90 -23.63
CA LEU A 248 -5.87 -28.03 -24.78
C LEU A 248 -4.72 -27.04 -25.01
N LEU A 249 -3.50 -27.42 -24.62
CA LEU A 249 -2.31 -26.58 -24.75
C LEU A 249 -2.17 -25.90 -26.12
N LEU A 250 -2.46 -26.63 -27.21
CA LEU A 250 -2.32 -26.11 -28.58
C LEU A 250 -3.34 -25.01 -28.94
N GLN A 251 -4.42 -24.84 -28.16
CA GLN A 251 -5.41 -23.78 -28.36
C GLN A 251 -5.05 -22.48 -27.62
N VAL A 252 -4.05 -22.51 -26.72
CA VAL A 252 -3.64 -21.32 -25.95
C VAL A 252 -3.33 -20.11 -26.84
N PRO A 253 -2.59 -20.23 -27.97
CA PRO A 253 -2.36 -19.13 -28.89
C PRO A 253 -3.64 -18.46 -29.40
N ASP A 254 -4.67 -19.26 -29.71
CA ASP A 254 -5.94 -18.73 -30.23
C ASP A 254 -6.74 -18.04 -29.13
N ILE A 255 -6.74 -18.61 -27.92
CA ILE A 255 -7.38 -18.00 -26.74
C ILE A 255 -6.80 -16.59 -26.50
N VAL A 256 -5.48 -16.45 -26.41
CA VAL A 256 -4.86 -15.15 -26.11
C VAL A 256 -4.98 -14.15 -27.27
N ARG A 257 -5.06 -14.62 -28.52
CA ARG A 257 -5.29 -13.76 -29.70
C ARG A 257 -6.74 -13.29 -29.82
N SER A 258 -7.69 -14.03 -29.25
CA SER A 258 -9.11 -13.68 -29.29
C SER A 258 -9.51 -12.53 -28.34
N LEU A 259 -8.65 -12.21 -27.37
CA LEU A 259 -8.90 -11.16 -26.39
C LEU A 259 -8.73 -9.77 -27.02
N ASP A 260 -9.71 -8.91 -26.79
CA ASP A 260 -9.70 -7.51 -27.21
C ASP A 260 -8.76 -6.66 -26.35
N SER A 261 -8.38 -5.49 -26.87
CA SER A 261 -7.45 -4.58 -26.20
C SER A 261 -7.97 -4.08 -24.85
N ASP A 262 -9.29 -3.88 -24.71
CA ASP A 262 -9.87 -3.36 -23.48
C ASP A 262 -9.82 -4.43 -22.39
N ARG A 263 -10.14 -5.69 -22.72
CA ARG A 263 -9.97 -6.81 -21.78
C ARG A 263 -8.51 -7.03 -21.39
N ILE A 264 -7.56 -6.90 -22.33
CA ILE A 264 -6.13 -7.00 -22.02
C ILE A 264 -5.70 -5.92 -21.01
N ILE A 265 -6.13 -4.68 -21.20
CA ILE A 265 -5.81 -3.58 -20.27
C ILE A 265 -6.40 -3.84 -18.89
N GLN A 266 -7.66 -4.30 -18.82
CA GLN A 266 -8.32 -4.65 -17.56
C GLN A 266 -7.56 -5.76 -16.81
N LEU A 267 -7.28 -6.88 -17.48
CA LEU A 267 -6.54 -8.01 -16.90
C LEU A 267 -5.17 -7.56 -16.38
N LYS A 268 -4.44 -6.75 -17.15
CA LYS A 268 -3.13 -6.24 -16.77
C LYS A 268 -3.20 -5.33 -15.54
N GLN A 269 -4.16 -4.40 -15.52
CA GLN A 269 -4.37 -3.49 -14.39
C GLN A 269 -4.73 -4.26 -13.12
N GLN A 270 -5.62 -5.23 -13.22
CA GLN A 270 -6.05 -6.04 -12.09
C GLN A 270 -4.92 -6.92 -11.56
N ALA A 271 -4.17 -7.60 -12.44
CA ALA A 271 -3.03 -8.42 -12.05
C ALA A 271 -1.96 -7.61 -11.28
N GLN A 272 -1.64 -6.41 -11.77
CA GLN A 272 -0.70 -5.50 -11.10
C GLN A 272 -1.25 -4.97 -9.77
N LEU A 273 -2.55 -4.67 -9.72
CA LEU A 273 -3.21 -4.26 -8.49
C LEU A 273 -3.15 -5.36 -7.42
N LEU A 274 -3.48 -6.61 -7.76
CA LEU A 274 -3.37 -7.74 -6.84
C LEU A 274 -1.93 -8.00 -6.40
N TRP A 275 -0.96 -7.89 -7.30
CA TRP A 275 0.47 -7.95 -6.96
C TRP A 275 0.81 -6.96 -5.85
N HIS A 276 0.51 -5.69 -6.07
CA HIS A 276 0.83 -4.62 -5.13
C HIS A 276 0.08 -4.76 -3.81
N MET A 277 -1.16 -5.23 -3.83
CA MET A 277 -2.01 -5.31 -2.63
C MET A 277 -1.68 -6.52 -1.76
N TYR A 278 -1.38 -7.68 -2.35
CA TYR A 278 -1.36 -8.95 -1.61
C TYR A 278 -0.09 -9.78 -1.76
N PHE A 279 0.67 -9.60 -2.84
CA PHE A 279 1.76 -10.53 -3.20
C PHE A 279 3.17 -9.92 -3.16
N SER A 280 3.29 -8.59 -3.07
CA SER A 280 4.59 -7.91 -3.25
C SER A 280 5.62 -8.17 -2.15
N SER A 281 5.23 -8.78 -1.04
CA SER A 281 6.14 -9.15 0.06
C SER A 281 5.55 -10.25 0.94
N MET A 282 6.39 -10.89 1.76
CA MET A 282 5.94 -11.88 2.74
C MET A 282 4.95 -11.28 3.74
N ASP A 283 5.22 -10.06 4.24
CA ASP A 283 4.31 -9.35 5.14
C ASP A 283 2.90 -9.24 4.57
N ARG A 284 2.75 -8.92 3.28
CA ARG A 284 1.43 -8.82 2.63
C ARG A 284 0.74 -10.17 2.52
N ILE A 285 1.46 -11.22 2.18
CA ILE A 285 0.89 -12.57 2.05
C ILE A 285 0.40 -13.07 3.42
N VAL A 286 1.19 -12.86 4.48
CA VAL A 286 0.83 -13.21 5.85
C VAL A 286 -0.33 -12.36 6.35
N ALA A 287 -0.26 -11.03 6.20
CA ALA A 287 -1.35 -10.13 6.60
C ALA A 287 -2.66 -10.46 5.88
N THR A 288 -2.60 -10.79 4.58
CA THR A 288 -3.78 -11.23 3.80
C THR A 288 -4.38 -12.51 4.38
N THR A 289 -3.54 -13.48 4.73
CA THR A 289 -3.98 -14.74 5.33
C THR A 289 -4.68 -14.50 6.67
N LEU A 290 -4.08 -13.68 7.55
CA LEU A 290 -4.64 -13.35 8.84
C LEU A 290 -5.94 -12.56 8.71
N GLU A 291 -6.02 -11.65 7.76
CA GLU A 291 -7.20 -10.83 7.53
C GLU A 291 -8.39 -11.64 7.00
N ILE A 292 -8.14 -12.61 6.11
CA ILE A 292 -9.14 -13.60 5.69
C ILE A 292 -9.66 -14.38 6.90
N ILE A 293 -8.77 -14.86 7.77
CA ILE A 293 -9.14 -15.63 8.96
C ILE A 293 -9.92 -14.76 9.94
N ARG A 294 -9.50 -13.50 10.12
CA ARG A 294 -10.20 -12.52 10.96
C ARG A 294 -11.63 -12.33 10.51
N GLU A 295 -11.90 -12.13 9.22
CA GLU A 295 -13.27 -11.99 8.71
C GLU A 295 -14.15 -13.22 8.95
N ARG A 296 -13.55 -14.42 8.97
CA ARG A 296 -14.28 -15.67 9.29
C ARG A 296 -14.70 -15.73 10.76
N ILE A 297 -13.87 -15.21 11.66
CA ILE A 297 -14.12 -15.17 13.12
C ILE A 297 -15.08 -14.02 13.45
N GLU A 298 -14.75 -12.81 13.00
CA GLU A 298 -15.48 -11.57 13.25
C GLU A 298 -16.49 -11.30 12.12
N ARG A 299 -17.58 -12.08 12.05
CA ARG A 299 -18.57 -11.97 10.95
C ARG A 299 -19.17 -10.56 10.76
N HIS A 300 -19.17 -9.73 11.80
CA HIS A 300 -19.65 -8.34 11.72
C HIS A 300 -18.69 -7.40 10.97
N VAL A 301 -17.46 -7.84 10.70
CA VAL A 301 -16.38 -7.12 10.01
C VAL A 301 -16.27 -7.57 8.55
N TRP A 302 -17.12 -8.49 8.10
CA TRP A 302 -17.06 -9.07 6.75
C TRP A 302 -17.26 -7.99 5.67
N ARG A 303 -16.32 -7.94 4.71
CA ARG A 303 -16.33 -6.96 3.61
C ARG A 303 -16.89 -7.56 2.33
N ASP A 304 -17.46 -6.68 1.51
CA ASP A 304 -17.82 -7.00 0.13
C ASP A 304 -16.57 -7.43 -0.67
N LEU A 305 -16.71 -8.47 -1.51
CA LEU A 305 -15.63 -8.95 -2.38
C LEU A 305 -15.04 -7.85 -3.29
N ARG A 306 -15.82 -6.81 -3.60
CA ARG A 306 -15.32 -5.64 -4.32
C ARG A 306 -14.19 -4.92 -3.60
N VAL A 307 -14.15 -4.93 -2.26
CA VAL A 307 -13.06 -4.32 -1.48
C VAL A 307 -11.76 -5.08 -1.68
N TRP A 308 -11.83 -6.42 -1.70
CA TRP A 308 -10.68 -7.28 -1.98
C TRP A 308 -10.16 -7.10 -3.40
N ASN A 309 -11.02 -6.75 -4.36
CA ASN A 309 -10.67 -6.66 -5.78
C ASN A 309 -10.60 -5.23 -6.31
N SER A 310 -10.64 -4.21 -5.45
CA SER A 310 -10.55 -2.80 -5.82
C SER A 310 -9.45 -2.10 -5.05
N PHE A 311 -8.87 -1.06 -5.64
CA PHE A 311 -7.90 -0.22 -4.96
C PHE A 311 -8.54 0.47 -3.74
N PRO A 312 -7.88 0.55 -2.57
CA PRO A 312 -6.49 0.15 -2.25
C PRO A 312 -6.35 -1.28 -1.70
N GLY A 313 -7.41 -2.08 -1.73
CA GLY A 313 -7.47 -3.43 -1.19
C GLY A 313 -7.92 -3.47 0.27
N SER A 314 -8.29 -4.66 0.71
CA SER A 314 -8.78 -4.96 2.07
C SER A 314 -7.79 -4.60 3.18
N LEU A 315 -6.48 -4.85 3.01
CA LEU A 315 -5.48 -4.59 4.06
C LEU A 315 -5.39 -3.12 4.49
N ILE A 316 -5.87 -2.21 3.65
CA ILE A 316 -5.92 -0.78 3.98
C ILE A 316 -7.33 -0.37 4.39
N HIS A 317 -8.37 -1.02 3.86
CA HIS A 317 -9.75 -0.74 4.21
C HIS A 317 -10.10 -1.29 5.60
N GLU A 318 -10.12 -0.40 6.59
CA GLU A 318 -10.47 -0.70 7.99
C GLU A 318 -12.01 -0.63 8.21
N PRO A 319 -12.70 -1.76 8.45
CA PRO A 319 -14.16 -1.78 8.63
C PRO A 319 -14.62 -1.06 9.90
N GLN A 320 -13.73 -0.89 10.90
CA GLN A 320 -14.01 -0.15 12.13
C GLN A 320 -14.24 1.35 11.87
N TYR A 321 -13.79 1.86 10.72
CA TYR A 321 -13.99 3.25 10.35
C TYR A 321 -15.39 3.52 9.76
N GLY A 322 -15.93 2.57 9.00
CA GLY A 322 -17.25 2.69 8.39
C GLY A 322 -17.67 1.45 7.64
N ASP A 323 -18.98 1.28 7.50
CA ASP A 323 -19.66 0.12 6.92
C ASP A 323 -20.04 0.32 5.44
N SER A 324 -19.75 1.49 4.86
CA SER A 324 -20.06 1.85 3.48
C SER A 324 -18.83 2.31 2.72
N LEU A 325 -18.65 1.83 1.49
CA LEU A 325 -17.58 2.29 0.59
C LEU A 325 -17.64 3.81 0.35
N SER A 326 -18.81 4.42 0.51
CA SER A 326 -19.01 5.86 0.31
C SER A 326 -18.26 6.75 1.30
N VAL A 327 -17.88 6.23 2.48
CA VAL A 327 -17.16 7.00 3.50
C VAL A 327 -15.65 7.00 3.30
N PHE A 328 -15.13 6.17 2.40
CA PHE A 328 -13.69 6.07 2.12
C PHE A 328 -13.32 6.95 0.92
N PRO A 329 -12.12 7.58 0.94
CA PRO A 329 -11.75 8.54 -0.09
C PRO A 329 -11.49 7.93 -1.48
N PHE A 330 -11.36 6.60 -1.56
CA PHE A 330 -10.98 5.88 -2.79
C PHE A 330 -12.16 5.63 -3.73
N HIS A 331 -13.38 5.72 -3.20
CA HIS A 331 -14.60 5.48 -3.96
C HIS A 331 -15.23 6.83 -4.34
N LYS A 332 -15.40 7.07 -5.64
CA LYS A 332 -16.06 8.28 -6.13
C LYS A 332 -17.54 8.22 -5.82
N THR A 333 -17.92 8.70 -4.65
CA THR A 333 -19.32 8.98 -4.33
C THR A 333 -19.59 10.46 -4.55
N ARG A 334 -20.66 10.73 -5.28
CA ARG A 334 -21.16 12.09 -5.53
C ARG A 334 -21.82 12.57 -4.24
N SER A 335 -21.01 12.83 -3.20
CA SER A 335 -21.47 13.37 -1.93
C SER A 335 -21.70 14.88 -2.10
N ASP A 336 -22.93 15.31 -1.85
CA ASP A 336 -23.37 16.70 -1.89
C ASP A 336 -22.75 17.57 -0.78
N LYS A 337 -22.07 16.95 0.21
CA LYS A 337 -21.40 17.67 1.30
C LYS A 337 -20.10 18.29 0.82
N SER A 338 -20.23 19.42 0.15
CA SER A 338 -19.12 20.25 -0.34
C SER A 338 -18.57 21.15 0.77
N GLN A 339 -18.23 20.59 1.93
CA GLN A 339 -17.72 21.38 3.05
C GLN A 339 -16.50 20.74 3.72
N PHE A 340 -15.72 21.55 4.42
CA PHE A 340 -14.55 21.11 5.19
C PHE A 340 -14.58 21.61 6.63
N THR A 341 -13.86 20.92 7.51
CA THR A 341 -13.54 21.39 8.87
C THR A 341 -12.10 21.86 8.89
N ALA A 342 -11.88 23.12 9.27
CA ALA A 342 -10.54 23.64 9.49
C ALA A 342 -10.03 23.20 10.86
N VAL A 343 -8.82 22.65 10.91
CA VAL A 343 -8.15 22.22 12.14
C VAL A 343 -6.89 23.05 12.31
N ILE A 344 -6.92 24.00 13.25
CA ILE A 344 -5.79 24.88 13.57
C ILE A 344 -5.11 24.33 14.82
N TYR A 345 -3.86 23.91 14.70
CA TYR A 345 -3.06 23.45 15.84
C TYR A 345 -2.26 24.61 16.43
N SER A 346 -2.28 24.75 17.75
CA SER A 346 -1.50 25.74 18.50
C SER A 346 -0.89 25.11 19.74
N GLN A 347 0.43 25.25 19.90
CA GLN A 347 1.14 24.75 21.08
C GLN A 347 0.88 25.56 22.36
N ARG A 348 0.40 26.81 22.25
CA ARG A 348 0.34 27.76 23.39
C ARG A 348 -0.98 28.52 23.43
N CYS A 349 -2.09 27.82 23.59
CA CYS A 349 -3.41 28.46 23.67
C CYS A 349 -3.65 29.22 24.98
N SER A 350 -3.00 28.82 26.06
CA SER A 350 -3.15 29.47 27.37
C SER A 350 -2.41 30.82 27.49
N SER A 351 -1.58 31.15 26.49
CA SER A 351 -0.83 32.40 26.47
C SER A 351 -1.76 33.61 26.37
N ARG A 352 -1.48 34.66 27.17
CA ARG A 352 -2.15 35.98 27.02
C ARG A 352 -2.04 36.54 25.60
N GLN A 353 -1.01 36.12 24.86
CA GLN A 353 -0.77 36.53 23.48
C GLN A 353 -1.64 35.81 22.45
N PHE A 354 -2.28 34.69 22.81
CA PHE A 354 -3.09 33.87 21.89
C PHE A 354 -4.24 34.68 21.29
N HIS A 355 -4.95 35.45 22.12
CA HIS A 355 -6.02 36.34 21.67
C HIS A 355 -5.53 37.53 20.84
N THR A 356 -4.31 38.01 21.11
CA THR A 356 -3.72 39.16 20.42
C THR A 356 -2.89 38.76 19.20
N ASN A 357 -2.81 37.46 18.89
CA ASN A 357 -2.09 36.98 17.71
C ASN A 357 -2.85 37.42 16.45
N ALA A 358 -2.40 38.52 15.85
CA ALA A 358 -3.00 39.10 14.66
C ALA A 358 -3.01 38.12 13.47
N VAL A 359 -2.02 37.23 13.38
CA VAL A 359 -1.95 36.22 12.32
C VAL A 359 -3.05 35.18 12.50
N LEU A 360 -3.21 34.64 13.72
CA LEU A 360 -4.27 33.68 14.02
C LEU A 360 -5.67 34.28 13.84
N GLN A 361 -5.89 35.53 14.27
CA GLN A 361 -7.17 36.21 14.06
C GLN A 361 -7.47 36.40 12.56
N GLN A 362 -6.45 36.78 11.77
CA GLN A 362 -6.58 36.92 10.32
C GLN A 362 -6.85 35.57 9.64
N LEU A 363 -6.22 34.49 10.13
CA LEU A 363 -6.42 33.14 9.64
C LEU A 363 -7.85 32.66 9.91
N ILE A 364 -8.34 32.80 11.15
CA ILE A 364 -9.71 32.47 11.54
C ILE A 364 -10.71 33.27 10.71
N HIS A 365 -10.44 34.56 10.47
CA HIS A 365 -11.27 35.39 9.60
C HIS A 365 -11.27 34.90 8.15
N SER A 366 -10.12 34.52 7.62
CA SER A 366 -9.99 34.06 6.23
C SER A 366 -10.71 32.73 6.01
N VAL A 367 -10.61 31.81 6.97
CA VAL A 367 -11.33 30.53 6.98
C VAL A 367 -12.83 30.75 7.16
N GLY A 368 -13.25 31.58 8.12
CA GLY A 368 -14.66 31.84 8.42
C GLY A 368 -15.42 32.59 7.31
N ARG A 369 -14.71 33.14 6.33
CA ARG A 369 -15.30 33.74 5.11
C ARG A 369 -15.43 32.76 3.94
N SER A 370 -14.81 31.59 4.02
CA SER A 370 -14.94 30.56 2.98
C SER A 370 -16.37 30.07 2.94
N GLN A 371 -16.92 29.94 1.73
CA GLN A 371 -18.28 29.42 1.52
C GLN A 371 -18.38 27.91 1.85
N TYR A 372 -17.24 27.21 1.93
CA TYR A 372 -17.18 25.76 2.17
C TYR A 372 -16.80 25.41 3.62
N ALA A 373 -16.43 26.38 4.45
CA ALA A 373 -16.03 26.12 5.84
C ALA A 373 -17.24 25.80 6.73
N ALA A 374 -17.38 24.53 7.14
CA ALA A 374 -18.43 24.09 8.05
C ALA A 374 -18.13 24.38 9.51
N LYS A 375 -16.86 24.26 9.92
CA LYS A 375 -16.43 24.40 11.33
C LYS A 375 -14.96 24.77 11.40
N ILE A 376 -14.59 25.57 12.40
CA ILE A 376 -13.20 25.84 12.79
C ILE A 376 -12.95 25.16 14.13
N LEU A 377 -11.99 24.24 14.15
CA LEU A 377 -11.54 23.53 15.33
C LEU A 377 -10.12 23.98 15.67
N ILE A 378 -9.94 24.54 16.86
CA ILE A 378 -8.63 24.90 17.39
C ILE A 378 -8.21 23.82 18.37
N ILE A 379 -7.07 23.18 18.13
CA ILE A 379 -6.51 22.15 19.01
C ILE A 379 -5.32 22.75 19.75
N CYS A 380 -5.44 22.75 21.08
CA CYS A 380 -4.48 23.31 22.00
C CYS A 380 -3.59 22.24 22.59
N GLY A 381 -2.28 22.40 22.44
CA GLY A 381 -1.28 21.52 23.01
C GLY A 381 -1.08 21.70 24.52
N ASP A 382 -1.54 22.81 25.12
CA ASP A 382 -1.36 23.08 26.55
C ASP A 382 -2.65 22.95 27.37
N ASP A 383 -2.52 22.51 28.62
CA ASP A 383 -3.63 22.31 29.57
C ASP A 383 -4.10 23.60 30.27
N GLY A 384 -3.60 24.76 29.83
CA GLY A 384 -3.87 26.01 30.53
C GLY A 384 -5.30 26.53 30.35
N PRO A 385 -5.70 27.54 31.15
CA PRO A 385 -7.07 28.04 31.20
C PRO A 385 -7.55 28.56 29.85
N ARG A 386 -8.77 28.16 29.47
CA ARG A 386 -9.29 28.37 28.12
C ARG A 386 -9.57 29.85 27.84
N PRO A 387 -9.17 30.36 26.66
CA PRO A 387 -9.65 31.64 26.17
C PRO A 387 -11.18 31.63 26.00
N SER A 388 -11.89 32.64 26.54
CA SER A 388 -13.36 32.66 26.49
C SER A 388 -13.88 32.81 25.06
N ALA A 389 -14.90 32.00 24.70
CA ALA A 389 -15.51 31.99 23.36
C ALA A 389 -16.07 33.35 22.94
N THR A 390 -16.49 34.16 23.90
CA THR A 390 -17.16 35.47 23.71
C THR A 390 -16.29 36.53 23.03
N ARG A 391 -14.95 36.35 22.93
CA ARG A 391 -14.04 37.31 22.28
C ARG A 391 -13.74 37.03 20.82
N TRP A 392 -14.19 35.90 20.26
CA TRP A 392 -13.94 35.53 18.87
C TRP A 392 -15.00 36.16 17.94
N VAL A 393 -14.89 37.47 17.74
CA VAL A 393 -15.83 38.26 16.91
C VAL A 393 -15.65 37.98 15.40
N ALA A 394 -14.53 37.37 14.99
CA ALA A 394 -14.06 37.38 13.60
C ALA A 394 -14.37 36.14 12.74
N ALA A 395 -14.92 35.06 13.31
CA ALA A 395 -15.19 33.81 12.56
C ALA A 395 -16.43 33.87 11.64
N GLY A 396 -17.16 35.00 11.63
CA GLY A 396 -18.33 35.17 10.77
C GLY A 396 -19.47 34.21 11.13
N ARG A 397 -19.95 33.43 10.15
CA ARG A 397 -21.02 32.44 10.32
C ARG A 397 -20.50 31.03 10.68
N THR A 398 -19.20 30.78 10.57
CA THR A 398 -18.62 29.46 10.79
C THR A 398 -18.45 29.21 12.29
N PRO A 399 -19.05 28.14 12.85
CA PRO A 399 -18.85 27.76 14.25
C PRO A 399 -17.38 27.53 14.59
N LEU A 400 -16.93 28.09 15.71
CA LEU A 400 -15.58 27.92 16.24
C LEU A 400 -15.62 27.14 17.56
N GLN A 401 -14.80 26.09 17.65
CA GLN A 401 -14.67 25.23 18.82
C GLN A 401 -13.19 25.08 19.20
N ILE A 402 -12.90 25.09 20.49
CA ILE A 402 -11.54 24.92 21.02
C ILE A 402 -11.51 23.60 21.80
N LEU A 403 -10.60 22.71 21.44
CA LEU A 403 -10.31 21.45 22.13
C LEU A 403 -8.93 21.49 22.76
N THR A 404 -8.79 20.85 23.91
CA THR A 404 -7.50 20.57 24.52
C THR A 404 -7.05 19.17 24.14
N SER A 405 -5.73 18.96 24.07
CA SER A 405 -5.20 17.61 24.02
C SER A 405 -5.71 16.81 25.23
N SER A 406 -6.05 15.55 24.99
CA SER A 406 -6.50 14.63 26.03
C SER A 406 -5.35 13.89 26.73
N SER A 407 -4.11 14.05 26.25
CA SER A 407 -2.94 13.38 26.80
C SER A 407 -2.21 14.24 27.83
N ASN A 408 -1.63 13.58 28.84
CA ASN A 408 -0.78 14.21 29.87
C ASN A 408 0.43 14.96 29.30
N TYR A 409 0.75 14.74 28.02
CA TYR A 409 1.81 15.42 27.29
C TYR A 409 1.27 15.94 25.96
N ALA A 410 1.61 17.19 25.64
CA ALA A 410 1.33 17.82 24.36
C ALA A 410 2.02 17.04 23.23
N SER A 411 1.28 16.66 22.19
CA SER A 411 1.87 16.12 20.97
C SER A 411 1.45 16.95 19.75
N VAL A 412 2.39 17.17 18.84
CA VAL A 412 2.08 17.72 17.50
C VAL A 412 1.10 16.82 16.72
N SER A 413 1.04 15.53 17.05
CA SER A 413 0.10 14.56 16.46
C SER A 413 -1.35 14.73 16.96
N ASP A 414 -1.61 15.54 17.99
CA ASP A 414 -2.96 15.72 18.55
C ASP A 414 -3.96 16.26 17.53
N ARG A 415 -3.46 16.98 16.52
CA ARG A 415 -4.23 17.48 15.39
C ARG A 415 -4.76 16.40 14.44
N PHE A 416 -4.18 15.20 14.50
CA PHE A 416 -4.54 14.05 13.65
C PHE A 416 -5.35 12.98 14.40
N LYS A 417 -5.67 13.20 15.68
CA LYS A 417 -6.57 12.32 16.42
C LYS A 417 -8.00 12.40 15.83
N PRO A 418 -8.77 11.30 15.83
CA PRO A 418 -10.13 11.25 15.26
C PRO A 418 -11.14 11.95 16.18
N HIS A 419 -11.12 13.28 16.19
CA HIS A 419 -12.02 14.09 17.01
C HIS A 419 -13.46 13.98 16.50
N SER A 420 -14.40 13.62 17.38
CA SER A 420 -15.84 13.50 17.05
C SER A 420 -16.47 14.78 16.52
N SER A 421 -15.84 15.93 16.77
CA SER A 421 -16.26 17.23 16.25
C SER A 421 -15.98 17.43 14.76
N ILE A 422 -15.17 16.55 14.13
CA ILE A 422 -14.86 16.57 12.69
C ILE A 422 -15.87 15.69 11.94
N GLU A 423 -16.93 16.31 11.44
CA GLU A 423 -18.02 15.61 10.75
C GLU A 423 -17.85 15.57 9.22
N THR A 424 -17.10 16.52 8.67
CA THR A 424 -16.85 16.66 7.22
C THR A 424 -15.77 15.69 6.73
N ASP A 425 -15.87 15.27 5.48
CA ASP A 425 -14.89 14.35 4.87
C ASP A 425 -13.54 15.04 4.64
N ALA A 426 -13.56 16.34 4.30
CA ALA A 426 -12.36 17.16 4.18
C ALA A 426 -11.93 17.77 5.51
N VAL A 427 -10.65 17.59 5.82
CA VAL A 427 -9.95 18.33 6.88
C VAL A 427 -9.02 19.33 6.23
N PHE A 428 -9.13 20.60 6.61
CA PHE A 428 -8.14 21.63 6.26
C PHE A 428 -7.22 21.87 7.46
N SER A 429 -6.06 21.24 7.45
CA SER A 429 -5.08 21.33 8.53
C SER A 429 -4.22 22.57 8.38
N LEU A 430 -4.10 23.31 9.49
CA LEU A 430 -3.45 24.62 9.56
C LEU A 430 -2.56 24.76 10.80
N ASP A 431 -1.41 25.41 10.65
CA ASP A 431 -0.64 25.93 11.79
C ASP A 431 -1.13 27.35 12.14
N ASP A 432 -0.96 27.76 13.39
CA ASP A 432 -1.46 29.04 13.91
C ASP A 432 -0.70 30.28 13.43
N ASP A 433 0.41 30.11 12.71
CA ASP A 433 1.23 31.17 12.13
C ASP A 433 1.15 31.28 10.60
N VAL A 434 0.27 30.49 9.97
CA VAL A 434 0.09 30.47 8.52
C VAL A 434 -0.79 31.62 8.04
N THR A 435 -0.41 32.19 6.90
CA THR A 435 -1.19 33.21 6.19
C THR A 435 -1.70 32.66 4.86
N VAL A 436 -3.02 32.52 4.76
CA VAL A 436 -3.72 32.07 3.54
C VAL A 436 -5.01 32.86 3.38
N THR A 437 -5.33 33.25 2.15
CA THR A 437 -6.52 34.05 1.84
C THR A 437 -7.75 33.16 1.59
N THR A 438 -8.96 33.70 1.76
CA THR A 438 -10.20 32.96 1.48
C THR A 438 -10.26 32.40 0.06
N ASP A 439 -9.81 33.14 -0.96
CA ASP A 439 -9.76 32.67 -2.35
C ASP A 439 -8.84 31.45 -2.52
N GLU A 440 -7.70 31.45 -1.82
CA GLU A 440 -6.74 30.34 -1.87
C GLU A 440 -7.30 29.10 -1.18
N ILE A 441 -7.97 29.27 -0.03
CA ILE A 441 -8.67 28.20 0.69
C ILE A 441 -9.73 27.58 -0.22
N ASP A 442 -10.61 28.39 -0.82
CA ASP A 442 -11.69 27.94 -1.70
C ASP A 442 -11.13 27.21 -2.94
N PHE A 443 -10.05 27.71 -3.53
CA PHE A 443 -9.38 27.06 -4.65
C PHE A 443 -8.77 25.71 -4.24
N GLY A 444 -8.02 25.67 -3.14
CA GLY A 444 -7.41 24.45 -2.63
C GLY A 444 -8.44 23.37 -2.31
N PHE A 445 -9.58 23.76 -1.73
CA PHE A 445 -10.69 22.85 -1.45
C PHE A 445 -11.30 22.27 -2.73
N ARG A 446 -11.50 23.09 -3.77
CA ARG A 446 -12.01 22.58 -5.07
C ARG A 446 -11.04 21.59 -5.71
N VAL A 447 -9.74 21.87 -5.69
CA VAL A 447 -8.74 20.93 -6.17
C VAL A 447 -8.78 19.63 -5.35
N TRP A 448 -8.94 19.71 -4.02
CA TRP A 448 -9.09 18.52 -3.18
C TRP A 448 -10.36 17.72 -3.51
N MET A 449 -11.47 18.37 -3.85
CA MET A 449 -12.70 17.65 -4.22
C MET A 449 -12.54 16.76 -5.46
N ASP A 450 -11.66 17.14 -6.39
CA ASP A 450 -11.33 16.32 -7.57
C ASP A 450 -10.36 15.17 -7.25
N PHE A 451 -9.68 15.24 -6.11
CA PHE A 451 -8.61 14.33 -5.69
C PHE A 451 -8.71 13.98 -4.20
N ARG A 452 -9.88 13.52 -3.75
CA ARG A 452 -10.22 13.33 -2.33
C ARG A 452 -9.31 12.36 -1.59
N ASP A 453 -8.70 11.42 -2.31
CA ASP A 453 -7.72 10.46 -1.81
C ASP A 453 -6.35 11.06 -1.55
N ARG A 454 -6.03 12.24 -2.09
CA ARG A 454 -4.70 12.83 -1.99
C ARG A 454 -4.64 13.98 -1.01
N LEU A 455 -3.41 14.24 -0.54
CA LEU A 455 -3.07 15.43 0.22
C LEU A 455 -2.84 16.60 -0.77
N VAL A 456 -3.56 17.70 -0.58
CA VAL A 456 -3.53 18.89 -1.44
C VAL A 456 -3.16 20.11 -0.61
N GLY A 457 -2.11 20.85 -0.97
CA GLY A 457 -1.72 22.01 -0.15
C GLY A 457 -0.68 22.93 -0.77
N PHE A 458 -0.29 23.92 0.02
CA PHE A 458 0.43 25.10 -0.48
C PHE A 458 1.95 25.01 -0.30
N VAL A 459 2.41 24.30 0.73
CA VAL A 459 3.84 24.26 1.11
C VAL A 459 4.45 22.93 0.70
N SER A 460 5.23 22.92 -0.38
CA SER A 460 5.89 21.70 -0.89
C SER A 460 7.30 21.49 -0.32
N ARG A 461 7.68 20.23 -0.14
CA ARG A 461 9.04 19.77 0.21
C ARG A 461 9.40 18.54 -0.63
N SER A 462 10.67 18.14 -0.60
CA SER A 462 11.13 17.00 -1.39
C SER A 462 12.12 16.12 -0.61
N HIS A 463 12.24 14.88 -1.07
CA HIS A 463 13.29 13.95 -0.65
C HIS A 463 14.22 13.61 -1.82
N HIS A 464 15.47 13.27 -1.51
CA HIS A 464 16.47 12.84 -2.48
C HIS A 464 17.34 11.74 -1.88
N TRP A 465 17.91 10.89 -2.72
CA TRP A 465 18.94 9.96 -2.26
C TRP A 465 20.28 10.69 -2.21
N ASP A 466 20.97 10.65 -1.07
CA ASP A 466 22.33 11.16 -0.93
C ASP A 466 23.30 9.97 -1.04
N ASP A 467 23.94 9.84 -2.20
CA ASP A 467 24.86 8.75 -2.48
C ASP A 467 26.10 8.74 -1.58
N SER A 468 26.52 9.90 -1.07
CA SER A 468 27.68 10.01 -0.20
C SER A 468 27.39 9.46 1.19
N LYS A 469 26.17 9.66 1.68
CA LYS A 469 25.72 9.20 3.00
C LYS A 469 24.99 7.86 2.97
N LYS A 470 24.66 7.37 1.78
CA LYS A 470 23.78 6.21 1.55
C LYS A 470 22.49 6.32 2.38
N ALA A 471 21.89 7.50 2.35
CA ALA A 471 20.72 7.84 3.15
C ALA A 471 19.78 8.79 2.39
N TRP A 472 18.50 8.80 2.77
CA TRP A 472 17.51 9.69 2.19
C TRP A 472 17.59 11.10 2.75
N GLY A 473 17.89 12.08 1.92
CA GLY A 473 17.95 13.52 2.15
C GLY A 473 16.59 14.25 2.16
N TYR A 474 16.31 15.09 3.16
CA TYR A 474 15.19 16.04 3.18
C TYR A 474 15.63 17.40 2.62
N THR A 475 14.80 18.03 1.79
CA THR A 475 15.10 19.36 1.25
C THR A 475 13.90 20.29 1.13
N SER A 476 14.15 21.57 1.45
CA SER A 476 13.23 22.69 1.20
C SER A 476 13.57 23.48 -0.06
N LYS A 477 14.58 23.05 -0.83
CA LYS A 477 14.98 23.73 -2.07
C LYS A 477 13.81 23.74 -3.05
N TRP A 478 13.63 24.88 -3.72
CA TRP A 478 12.65 25.03 -4.78
C TRP A 478 13.14 24.30 -6.03
N THR A 479 12.71 23.05 -6.17
CA THR A 479 12.96 22.21 -7.35
C THR A 479 11.71 22.10 -8.21
N ASN A 480 11.88 21.62 -9.44
CA ASN A 480 10.75 21.32 -10.34
C ASN A 480 9.93 20.10 -9.89
N GLU A 481 10.48 19.32 -8.96
CA GLU A 481 9.83 18.15 -8.37
C GLU A 481 9.62 18.36 -6.87
N TYR A 482 8.53 17.82 -6.35
CA TYR A 482 8.25 17.73 -4.93
C TYR A 482 7.69 16.34 -4.61
N SER A 483 7.80 15.91 -3.37
CA SER A 483 7.28 14.61 -2.93
C SER A 483 6.43 14.68 -1.67
N MET A 484 6.39 15.87 -1.06
CA MET A 484 5.67 16.12 0.18
C MET A 484 4.97 17.47 0.09
N VAL A 485 3.83 17.57 0.75
CA VAL A 485 3.16 18.83 1.04
C VAL A 485 2.89 18.89 2.54
N LEU A 486 3.35 19.95 3.20
CA LEU A 486 3.28 20.07 4.65
C LEU A 486 1.83 20.27 5.12
N THR A 487 1.47 19.61 6.22
CA THR A 487 0.12 19.67 6.81
C THR A 487 -0.17 20.99 7.54
N SER A 488 0.78 21.93 7.51
CA SER A 488 0.61 23.30 8.03
C SER A 488 -0.36 24.12 7.19
N ALA A 489 -0.61 23.74 5.93
CA ALA A 489 -1.65 24.31 5.08
C ALA A 489 -2.04 23.31 4.01
N ALA A 490 -2.85 22.30 4.38
CA ALA A 490 -3.24 21.24 3.45
C ALA A 490 -4.62 20.64 3.73
N PHE A 491 -5.31 20.27 2.66
CA PHE A 491 -6.52 19.48 2.63
C PHE A 491 -6.20 17.99 2.47
N TYR A 492 -6.90 17.15 3.22
CA TYR A 492 -6.88 15.70 3.06
C TYR A 492 -8.15 15.09 3.68
N HIS A 493 -8.39 13.81 3.41
CA HIS A 493 -9.56 13.11 3.91
C HIS A 493 -9.44 12.77 5.41
N LYS A 494 -10.52 12.95 6.19
CA LYS A 494 -10.55 12.63 7.64
C LYS A 494 -10.20 11.17 7.95
N TYR A 495 -10.37 10.26 6.98
CA TYR A 495 -9.98 8.86 7.10
C TYR A 495 -8.51 8.68 7.50
N TYR A 496 -7.64 9.58 7.05
CA TYR A 496 -6.23 9.52 7.42
C TYR A 496 -5.97 9.82 8.89
N HIS A 497 -6.87 10.48 9.62
CA HIS A 497 -6.79 10.57 11.09
C HIS A 497 -6.97 9.20 11.74
N HIS A 498 -7.91 8.40 11.23
CA HIS A 498 -8.15 7.04 11.74
C HIS A 498 -6.94 6.15 11.49
N LEU A 499 -6.41 6.13 10.27
CA LEU A 499 -5.21 5.35 9.94
C LEU A 499 -3.97 5.82 10.70
N TYR A 500 -3.78 7.14 10.86
CA TYR A 500 -2.65 7.69 11.61
C TYR A 500 -2.69 7.24 13.08
N THR A 501 -3.89 7.15 13.66
CA THR A 501 -4.07 6.82 15.08
C THR A 501 -4.05 5.32 15.35
N HIS A 502 -4.64 4.50 14.48
CA HIS A 502 -4.88 3.08 14.76
C HIS A 502 -4.02 2.11 13.95
N SER A 503 -3.53 2.52 12.76
CA SER A 503 -2.85 1.61 11.84
C SER A 503 -1.33 1.84 11.75
N LEU A 504 -0.84 3.01 12.14
CA LEU A 504 0.60 3.31 12.10
C LEU A 504 1.39 2.55 13.18
N ASN A 505 2.65 2.24 12.86
CA ASN A 505 3.57 1.62 13.80
C ASN A 505 3.78 2.52 15.03
N LEU A 506 3.62 1.95 16.23
CA LEU A 506 3.77 2.67 17.51
C LEU A 506 5.14 3.34 17.67
N LEU A 507 6.21 2.76 17.10
CA LEU A 507 7.55 3.37 17.10
C LEU A 507 7.60 4.63 16.24
N ALA A 508 6.89 4.68 15.11
CA ALA A 508 6.83 5.87 14.27
C ALA A 508 6.14 7.03 15.00
N LEU A 509 5.02 6.74 15.67
CA LEU A 509 4.31 7.71 16.52
C LEU A 509 5.20 8.20 17.67
N LYS A 510 5.92 7.29 18.33
CA LYS A 510 6.86 7.63 19.40
C LYS A 510 8.01 8.54 18.92
N VAL A 511 8.53 8.33 17.72
CA VAL A 511 9.56 9.19 17.12
C VAL A 511 9.02 10.62 16.92
N VAL A 512 7.78 10.76 16.47
CA VAL A 512 7.12 12.08 16.33
C VAL A 512 6.95 12.73 17.71
N ASP A 513 6.45 11.99 18.70
CA ASP A 513 6.23 12.52 20.05
C ASP A 513 7.53 12.93 20.75
N GLN A 514 8.61 12.19 20.54
CA GLN A 514 9.93 12.49 21.12
C GLN A 514 10.61 13.68 20.43
N SER A 515 10.48 13.79 19.11
CA SER A 515 11.06 14.88 18.35
C SER A 515 10.21 16.15 18.36
N GLN A 516 8.91 16.04 18.70
CA GLN A 516 7.92 17.09 18.54
C GLN A 516 7.97 17.73 17.13
N ASN A 517 8.17 16.87 16.13
CA ASN A 517 8.39 17.23 14.73
C ASN A 517 8.02 16.03 13.83
N CYS A 518 8.10 16.22 12.52
CA CYS A 518 7.98 15.16 11.52
C CYS A 518 6.60 14.51 11.40
N GLU A 519 5.57 15.02 12.08
CA GLU A 519 4.19 14.56 11.99
C GLU A 519 3.63 14.75 10.56
N ASP A 520 4.04 15.83 9.90
CA ASP A 520 3.73 16.11 8.51
C ASP A 520 4.42 15.15 7.53
N ILE A 521 5.70 14.80 7.78
CA ILE A 521 6.44 13.79 7.01
C ILE A 521 5.75 12.43 7.18
N LEU A 522 5.41 12.05 8.42
CA LEU A 522 4.73 10.78 8.69
C LEU A 522 3.35 10.71 8.03
N MET A 523 2.59 11.81 8.04
CA MET A 523 1.32 11.89 7.30
C MET A 523 1.51 11.74 5.79
N ASN A 524 2.55 12.36 5.21
CA ASN A 524 2.87 12.17 3.79
C ASN A 524 3.30 10.73 3.48
N PHE A 525 4.05 10.07 4.37
CA PHE A 525 4.40 8.66 4.26
C PHE A 525 3.14 7.78 4.26
N LEU A 526 2.25 8.00 5.21
CA LEU A 526 0.99 7.27 5.35
C LEU A 526 0.13 7.38 4.09
N ILE A 527 -0.16 8.62 3.65
CA ILE A 527 -1.01 8.85 2.49
C ILE A 527 -0.37 8.31 1.21
N SER A 528 0.96 8.47 1.03
CA SER A 528 1.66 7.94 -0.14
C SER A 528 1.75 6.41 -0.11
N HIS A 529 1.86 5.79 1.07
CA HIS A 529 1.83 4.33 1.24
C HIS A 529 0.48 3.74 0.82
N VAL A 530 -0.60 4.37 1.29
CA VAL A 530 -1.98 3.98 1.02
C VAL A 530 -2.34 4.20 -0.45
N THR A 531 -2.14 5.41 -0.97
CA THR A 531 -2.59 5.80 -2.30
C THR A 531 -1.63 5.38 -3.42
N ARG A 532 -0.36 5.15 -3.09
CA ARG A 532 0.74 4.99 -4.06
C ARG A 532 0.88 6.17 -5.03
N GLN A 533 0.33 7.32 -4.67
CA GLN A 533 0.33 8.54 -5.48
C GLN A 533 1.06 9.70 -4.76
N PRO A 534 1.63 10.65 -5.51
CA PRO A 534 2.23 11.84 -4.94
C PRO A 534 1.16 12.85 -4.47
N PRO A 535 1.48 13.74 -3.52
CA PRO A 535 0.60 14.84 -3.12
C PRO A 535 0.42 15.87 -4.24
N ILE A 536 -0.55 16.77 -4.09
CA ILE A 536 -0.83 17.84 -5.04
C ILE A 536 -0.42 19.19 -4.47
N LYS A 537 0.35 19.93 -5.26
CA LYS A 537 0.70 21.32 -4.97
C LYS A 537 -0.31 22.28 -5.62
N VAL A 538 -0.83 23.21 -4.83
CA VAL A 538 -1.59 24.37 -5.31
C VAL A 538 -0.78 25.65 -5.14
N THR A 539 -0.95 26.62 -6.05
CA THR A 539 -0.26 27.91 -5.89
C THR A 539 -0.91 28.85 -4.90
N GLN A 540 -0.05 29.74 -4.44
CA GLN A 540 -0.37 30.86 -3.63
C GLN A 540 -0.07 32.17 -4.39
N ARG A 541 -0.95 33.17 -4.29
CA ARG A 541 -0.80 34.47 -4.97
C ARG A 541 0.29 35.33 -4.35
N LYS A 542 0.41 35.27 -3.02
CA LYS A 542 1.59 35.76 -2.30
C LYS A 542 2.43 34.54 -1.96
N VAL A 543 3.74 34.60 -2.15
CA VAL A 543 4.63 33.62 -1.52
C VAL A 543 4.23 33.57 -0.04
N ILE A 544 3.97 32.40 0.55
CA ILE A 544 4.18 32.19 2.01
C ILE A 544 5.63 32.60 2.20
N GLN A 545 5.81 33.89 2.43
CA GLN A 545 7.05 34.42 2.87
C GLN A 545 7.15 33.88 4.28
N ASP A 546 8.11 32.97 4.49
CA ASP A 546 8.79 32.82 5.78
C ASP A 546 9.43 34.15 6.28
N LEU A 547 9.12 35.28 5.63
CA LEU A 547 9.66 36.62 5.80
C LEU A 547 8.60 37.57 6.35
N ARG A 548 8.30 37.38 7.64
CA ARG A 548 8.41 38.46 8.62
C ARG A 548 9.09 37.90 9.86
N SER A 549 10.40 37.79 9.73
CA SER A 549 11.37 37.61 10.81
C SER A 549 11.15 38.66 11.90
N HIS A 550 10.28 38.35 12.87
CA HIS A 550 10.39 38.92 14.20
C HIS A 550 11.50 38.15 14.93
N PRO A 551 12.32 38.80 15.77
CA PRO A 551 13.48 38.20 16.43
C PRO A 551 13.06 37.30 17.62
N GLY A 552 12.18 36.33 17.35
CA GLY A 552 11.89 35.22 18.23
C GLY A 552 12.31 33.93 17.53
N ARG A 553 13.06 33.07 18.23
CA ARG A 553 13.46 31.73 17.76
C ARG A 553 12.22 30.98 17.25
N LYS A 554 12.04 30.89 15.93
CA LYS A 554 11.14 29.91 15.31
C LYS A 554 11.85 28.55 15.26
N PRO A 555 11.19 27.42 15.59
CA PRO A 555 11.81 26.09 15.61
C PRO A 555 12.52 25.72 14.30
N TRP A 556 12.03 26.22 13.17
CA TRP A 556 12.51 25.91 11.81
C TRP A 556 13.84 26.57 11.41
N ASN A 557 14.28 27.59 12.15
CA ASN A 557 15.57 28.27 11.91
C ASN A 557 16.74 27.58 12.62
N ASP A 558 16.48 26.51 13.35
CA ASP A 558 17.49 25.69 14.00
C ASP A 558 18.11 24.72 12.98
N PRO A 559 19.44 24.72 12.74
CA PRO A 559 20.09 23.69 11.96
C PRO A 559 19.71 22.27 12.41
N ASP A 560 19.47 22.08 13.71
CA ASP A 560 19.06 20.80 14.29
C ASP A 560 17.68 20.38 13.80
N HIS A 561 16.80 21.31 13.43
CA HIS A 561 15.46 21.01 12.91
C HIS A 561 15.53 20.28 11.55
N PHE A 562 16.43 20.68 10.66
CA PHE A 562 16.63 19.98 9.37
C PHE A 562 17.28 18.61 9.58
N VAL A 563 18.23 18.51 10.52
CA VAL A 563 18.86 17.24 10.89
C VAL A 563 17.86 16.28 11.51
N GLN A 564 16.94 16.76 12.35
CA GLN A 564 15.86 15.95 12.91
C GLN A 564 14.93 15.41 11.81
N ARG A 565 14.47 16.26 10.89
CA ARG A 565 13.62 15.83 9.76
C ARG A 565 14.30 14.81 8.85
N GLN A 566 15.59 15.00 8.62
CA GLN A 566 16.44 14.04 7.92
C GLN A 566 16.46 12.68 8.63
N THR A 567 16.63 12.68 9.95
CA THR A 567 16.61 11.45 10.77
C THR A 567 15.24 10.78 10.70
N CYS A 568 14.15 11.53 10.93
CA CYS A 568 12.78 11.02 10.81
C CYS A 568 12.53 10.35 9.47
N LEU A 569 12.95 10.97 8.37
CA LEU A 569 12.78 10.45 7.02
C LEU A 569 13.41 9.05 6.86
N ASN A 570 14.64 8.87 7.36
CA ASN A 570 15.34 7.59 7.29
C ASN A 570 14.73 6.55 8.25
N THR A 571 14.36 6.96 9.47
CA THR A 571 13.68 6.09 10.44
C THR A 571 12.35 5.59 9.91
N PHE A 572 11.51 6.47 9.35
CA PHE A 572 10.24 6.07 8.76
C PHE A 572 10.44 5.15 7.55
N THR A 573 11.42 5.43 6.69
CA THR A 573 11.76 4.53 5.57
C THR A 573 12.11 3.13 6.06
N ALA A 574 12.91 3.01 7.13
CA ALA A 574 13.25 1.73 7.72
C ALA A 574 12.04 1.02 8.34
N LEU A 575 11.15 1.76 9.03
CA LEU A 575 9.93 1.20 9.64
C LEU A 575 8.92 0.72 8.59
N PHE A 576 8.75 1.46 7.50
CA PHE A 576 7.89 1.07 6.37
C PHE A 576 8.51 -0.01 5.47
N GLY A 577 9.85 -0.18 5.52
CA GLY A 577 10.61 -1.13 4.72
C GLY A 577 11.03 -0.62 3.32
N TYR A 578 10.52 0.54 2.90
CA TYR A 578 10.85 1.17 1.62
C TYR A 578 10.51 2.67 1.67
N MET A 579 10.83 3.43 0.61
CA MET A 579 10.47 4.85 0.47
C MET A 579 9.07 5.01 -0.14
N PRO A 580 8.03 5.39 0.64
CA PRO A 580 6.67 5.49 0.11
C PRO A 580 6.42 6.77 -0.69
N LEU A 581 7.22 7.82 -0.43
CA LEU A 581 7.04 9.12 -1.05
C LEU A 581 7.24 9.06 -2.56
N ARG A 582 6.26 9.54 -3.31
CA ARG A 582 6.34 9.67 -4.77
C ARG A 582 6.61 11.11 -5.16
N ARG A 583 7.43 11.31 -6.18
CA ARG A 583 7.67 12.65 -6.73
C ARG A 583 6.59 13.05 -7.73
N SER A 584 6.34 14.34 -7.82
CA SER A 584 5.45 14.98 -8.79
C SER A 584 6.02 16.34 -9.19
N SER A 585 5.74 16.73 -10.43
CA SER A 585 5.94 18.09 -10.95
C SER A 585 4.60 18.79 -11.22
N PHE A 586 3.47 18.11 -11.00
CA PHE A 586 2.14 18.67 -11.22
C PHE A 586 1.81 19.78 -10.23
N ARG A 587 1.24 20.88 -10.73
CA ARG A 587 0.79 22.00 -9.92
C ARG A 587 -0.50 22.55 -10.47
N PHE A 588 -1.43 22.87 -9.57
CA PHE A 588 -2.69 23.52 -9.92
C PHE A 588 -2.64 24.99 -9.55
N ASP A 589 -2.98 25.83 -10.52
CA ASP A 589 -2.99 27.27 -10.39
C ASP A 589 -4.40 27.82 -10.68
N PRO A 590 -4.87 28.84 -9.94
CA PRO A 590 -6.08 29.56 -10.33
C PRO A 590 -5.92 30.12 -11.74
N ILE A 591 -7.02 30.20 -12.52
CA ILE A 591 -6.99 30.68 -13.92
C ILE A 591 -6.28 32.05 -14.07
N LEU A 592 -6.40 32.92 -13.07
CA LEU A 592 -5.80 34.26 -13.06
C LEU A 592 -4.37 34.29 -12.46
N PHE A 593 -3.71 33.14 -12.30
CA PHE A 593 -2.37 33.07 -11.73
C PHE A 593 -1.35 33.74 -12.67
N LYS A 594 -0.59 34.70 -12.13
CA LYS A 594 0.32 35.60 -12.88
C LYS A 594 -0.35 36.45 -13.96
N ASP A 595 -1.68 36.44 -14.05
CA ASP A 595 -2.39 37.31 -14.98
C ASP A 595 -2.40 38.75 -14.42
N PRO A 596 -1.88 39.74 -15.17
CA PRO A 596 -1.96 41.15 -14.80
C PRO A 596 -3.39 41.71 -14.93
N VAL A 597 -4.44 40.95 -14.65
CA VAL A 597 -5.84 41.43 -14.68
C VAL A 597 -6.00 42.70 -13.83
N SER A 598 -5.23 42.86 -12.75
CA SER A 598 -5.16 44.11 -11.98
C SER A 598 -4.78 45.33 -12.84
N ASN A 599 -3.88 45.17 -13.80
CA ASN A 599 -3.48 46.20 -14.77
C ASN A 599 -4.56 46.41 -15.84
N PHE A 600 -5.35 45.38 -16.14
CA PHE A 600 -6.46 45.42 -17.09
C PHE A 600 -7.85 45.58 -16.43
N ARG A 601 -7.92 45.89 -15.13
CA ARG A 601 -9.17 45.98 -14.34
C ARG A 601 -10.19 46.96 -14.93
N LYS A 602 -9.74 47.97 -15.68
CA LYS A 602 -10.62 48.89 -16.41
C LYS A 602 -11.35 48.23 -17.59
N LYS A 603 -10.79 47.17 -18.19
CA LYS A 603 -11.30 46.49 -19.40
C LYS A 603 -12.31 45.39 -19.08
N TYR A 604 -12.22 44.76 -17.91
CA TYR A 604 -13.02 43.57 -17.54
C TYR A 604 -13.92 43.76 -16.31
N ARG A 605 -14.49 44.95 -16.12
CA ARG A 605 -15.38 45.27 -14.97
C ARG A 605 -16.59 44.34 -14.81
N ARG A 606 -16.99 43.62 -15.86
CA ARG A 606 -18.16 42.73 -15.85
C ARG A 606 -17.88 41.30 -15.38
N MET A 607 -16.62 40.91 -15.16
CA MET A 607 -16.30 39.56 -14.66
C MET A 607 -16.59 39.36 -13.17
N GLU A 608 -16.65 40.43 -12.37
CA GLU A 608 -16.93 40.36 -10.92
C GLU A 608 -18.43 40.41 -10.58
N LEU A 609 -19.32 40.55 -11.57
CA LEU A 609 -20.77 40.75 -11.35
C LEU A 609 -21.60 39.46 -11.44
N ASN A 610 -21.02 38.33 -11.85
CA ASN A 610 -21.72 37.04 -12.01
C ASN A 610 -20.98 35.88 -11.30
N SER A 611 -20.62 36.04 -10.03
CA SER A 611 -20.12 34.95 -9.18
C SER A 611 -20.79 34.97 -7.83
#